data_AF-A0A7C7H734-F1
#
_entry.id   AF-A0A7C7H734-F1
#
_cell.length_a   1.000
_cell.length_b   1.000
_cell.length_c   1.000
_cell.angle_alpha   90.00
_cell.angle_beta   90.00
_cell.angle_gamma   90.00
#
_symmetry.space_group_name_H-M   'P 1'
#
loop_
_entity.id
_entity.type
_entity.pdbx_description
1 polymer ?
#
loop_
_entity_poly.entity_id
_entity_poly.type
_entity_poly.pdbx_seq_one_letter_code
_entity_poly.pdbx_strand_id
1 'polypeptide(L)'
;MLNWLKSRFSLSEDLGIDLGTANTLVASLEDGILISEPSVVAVYKGTNEVILDGDGVGNEAYRMLGRTPTNIEAVRPLKGGVIADFEITEKLLRYFLRKAHDGNSLMNPRVVISVPSGITTVERRAVINSAERAGARKVYLVDEPMAGALGVGMPVTEAQGSMIVDIGGGTTEVAVLALGGPVAIKSVKIAGDNLDDAIVDYVRKNHNLQIGPQTAELLKKTIGSASPDGEEKTLEIAGRDTLNLMPRKAV
;
A
#
# COMPACT_ATOMS: atom_id res chain seq x y z
N MET A 1 -29.80 -0.62 -26.29
CA MET A 1 -29.14 0.09 -27.43
C MET A 1 -28.55 1.44 -27.02
N LEU A 2 -29.21 2.22 -26.15
CA LEU A 2 -28.71 3.54 -25.71
C LEU A 2 -27.52 3.50 -24.72
N ASN A 3 -27.38 2.44 -23.91
CA ASN A 3 -26.26 2.29 -22.96
C ASN A 3 -24.91 2.03 -23.66
N TRP A 4 -24.93 1.38 -24.83
CA TRP A 4 -23.72 1.12 -25.64
C TRP A 4 -23.12 2.41 -26.21
N LEU A 5 -23.95 3.41 -26.53
CA LEU A 5 -23.51 4.73 -26.97
C LEU A 5 -22.99 5.59 -25.81
N LYS A 6 -23.60 5.51 -24.61
CA LYS A 6 -23.10 6.20 -23.42
C LYS A 6 -21.72 5.70 -22.97
N SER A 7 -21.46 4.40 -23.07
CA SER A 7 -20.14 3.79 -22.84
C SER A 7 -19.06 4.31 -23.80
N ARG A 8 -19.40 4.66 -25.05
CA ARG A 8 -18.42 5.21 -26.01
C ARG A 8 -18.18 6.72 -25.90
N PHE A 9 -19.00 7.45 -25.14
CA PHE A 9 -18.82 8.89 -24.92
C PHE A 9 -18.38 9.24 -23.47
N SER A 10 -18.36 8.26 -22.56
CA SER A 10 -17.72 8.37 -21.23
C SER A 10 -16.32 7.75 -21.26
N LEU A 11 -15.41 8.32 -22.04
CA LEU A 11 -14.07 7.75 -22.33
C LEU A 11 -12.98 8.15 -21.31
N SER A 12 -13.33 8.29 -20.04
CA SER A 12 -12.38 8.31 -18.92
C SER A 12 -13.14 8.13 -17.63
N GLU A 13 -13.17 6.93 -17.07
CA GLU A 13 -13.59 6.78 -15.67
C GLU A 13 -12.52 7.44 -14.81
N ASP A 14 -12.89 8.51 -14.12
CA ASP A 14 -12.02 9.15 -13.15
C ASP A 14 -11.77 8.17 -12.00
N LEU A 15 -10.50 7.99 -11.61
CA LEU A 15 -10.11 7.04 -10.57
C LEU A 15 -9.59 7.75 -9.31
N GLY A 16 -9.95 7.22 -8.15
CA GLY A 16 -9.25 7.44 -6.90
C GLY A 16 -8.20 6.34 -6.69
N ILE A 17 -6.99 6.71 -6.30
CA ILE A 17 -5.91 5.78 -6.00
C ILE A 17 -5.37 6.07 -4.61
N ASP A 18 -5.38 5.07 -3.75
CA ASP A 18 -4.59 5.09 -2.52
C ASP A 18 -3.28 4.35 -2.77
N LEU A 19 -2.17 5.12 -2.86
CA LEU A 19 -0.84 4.58 -3.16
C LEU A 19 -0.10 4.28 -1.85
N GLY A 20 -0.66 3.35 -1.06
CA GLY A 20 -0.15 3.01 0.26
C GLY A 20 1.17 2.22 0.23
N THR A 21 1.91 2.27 1.34
CA THR A 21 3.19 1.53 1.47
C THR A 21 2.98 0.01 1.41
N ALA A 22 1.85 -0.49 1.91
CA ALA A 22 1.54 -1.92 2.02
C ALA A 22 0.57 -2.41 0.94
N ASN A 23 -0.49 -1.64 0.68
CA ASN A 23 -1.52 -1.96 -0.28
C ASN A 23 -1.84 -0.75 -1.13
N THR A 24 -2.23 -1.01 -2.37
CA THR A 24 -2.76 -0.03 -3.29
C THR A 24 -4.23 -0.33 -3.54
N LEU A 25 -5.07 0.70 -3.35
CA LEU A 25 -6.48 0.64 -3.66
C LEU A 25 -6.77 1.52 -4.88
N VAL A 26 -7.64 1.04 -5.75
CA VAL A 26 -8.15 1.83 -6.88
C VAL A 26 -9.67 1.78 -6.83
N ALA A 27 -10.31 2.94 -6.97
CA ALA A 27 -11.76 3.07 -6.92
C ALA A 27 -12.28 3.99 -8.03
N SER A 28 -13.49 3.73 -8.51
CA SER A 28 -14.26 4.64 -9.36
C SER A 28 -15.44 5.23 -8.55
N LEU A 29 -16.00 6.34 -9.04
CA LEU A 29 -17.19 6.92 -8.42
C LEU A 29 -18.43 6.01 -8.57
N GLU A 30 -18.52 5.27 -9.67
CA GLU A 30 -19.69 4.46 -10.01
C GLU A 30 -19.66 3.08 -9.33
N ASP A 31 -18.49 2.44 -9.27
CA ASP A 31 -18.36 1.05 -8.82
C ASP A 31 -17.70 0.91 -7.44
N GLY A 32 -17.23 2.01 -6.84
CA GLY A 32 -16.49 1.97 -5.60
C GLY A 32 -15.12 1.32 -5.77
N ILE A 33 -14.70 0.47 -4.82
CA ILE A 33 -13.36 -0.16 -4.83
C ILE A 33 -13.29 -1.22 -5.92
N LEU A 34 -12.51 -0.95 -6.96
CA LEU A 34 -12.23 -1.85 -8.08
C LEU A 34 -11.06 -2.79 -7.78
N ILE A 35 -10.03 -2.29 -7.09
CA ILE A 35 -8.79 -3.01 -6.80
C ILE A 35 -8.40 -2.77 -5.34
N SER A 36 -7.96 -3.83 -4.66
CA SER A 36 -7.33 -3.77 -3.35
C SER A 36 -6.25 -4.85 -3.29
N GLU A 37 -5.01 -4.50 -3.60
CA GLU A 37 -3.89 -5.45 -3.69
C GLU A 37 -2.61 -4.92 -3.05
N PRO A 38 -1.69 -5.82 -2.62
CA PRO A 38 -0.41 -5.42 -2.07
C PRO A 38 0.42 -4.55 -3.02
N SER A 39 1.14 -3.56 -2.49
CA SER A 39 2.03 -2.69 -3.27
C SER A 39 3.38 -3.36 -3.49
N VAL A 40 3.37 -4.52 -4.16
CA VAL A 40 4.55 -5.36 -4.40
C VAL A 40 4.71 -5.61 -5.89
N VAL A 41 5.96 -5.58 -6.37
CA VAL A 41 6.32 -5.88 -7.75
C VAL A 41 7.44 -6.91 -7.76
N ALA A 42 7.31 -7.95 -8.58
CA ALA A 42 8.35 -8.95 -8.78
C ALA A 42 9.11 -8.65 -10.09
N VAL A 43 10.43 -8.48 -9.97
CA VAL A 43 11.32 -8.12 -11.07
C VAL A 43 12.47 -9.11 -11.21
N TYR A 44 13.08 -9.16 -12.40
CA TYR A 44 14.37 -9.83 -12.56
C TYR A 44 15.47 -9.03 -11.85
N LYS A 45 16.32 -9.73 -11.09
CA LYS A 45 17.36 -9.06 -10.30
C LYS A 45 18.32 -8.26 -11.17
N GLY A 46 18.62 -7.05 -10.72
CA GLY A 46 19.50 -6.11 -11.44
C GLY A 46 18.83 -5.42 -12.62
N THR A 47 17.53 -5.65 -12.85
CA THR A 47 16.73 -4.94 -13.85
C THR A 47 15.44 -4.44 -13.20
N ASN A 48 14.72 -3.58 -13.92
CA ASN A 48 13.35 -3.20 -13.53
C ASN A 48 12.30 -4.01 -14.28
N GLU A 49 12.68 -5.02 -15.06
CA GLU A 49 11.76 -5.82 -15.87
C GLU A 49 10.87 -6.67 -14.96
N VAL A 50 9.56 -6.44 -15.07
CA VAL A 50 8.53 -7.15 -14.29
C VAL A 50 8.32 -8.53 -14.90
N ILE A 51 8.31 -9.56 -14.05
CA ILE A 51 8.12 -10.94 -14.49
C ILE A 51 6.69 -11.19 -14.97
N LEU A 52 6.42 -12.41 -15.47
CA LEU A 52 5.09 -12.85 -15.93
C LEU A 52 4.49 -11.87 -16.96
N ASP A 53 5.30 -11.46 -17.94
CA ASP A 53 4.91 -10.53 -19.00
C ASP A 53 4.30 -9.20 -18.49
N GLY A 54 4.76 -8.76 -17.31
CA GLY A 54 4.30 -7.53 -16.66
C GLY A 54 3.16 -7.69 -15.65
N ASP A 55 2.71 -8.92 -15.40
CA ASP A 55 1.65 -9.22 -14.41
C ASP A 55 2.18 -9.68 -13.05
N GLY A 56 3.51 -9.76 -12.88
CA GLY A 56 4.17 -9.98 -11.60
C GLY A 56 4.04 -8.79 -10.63
N VAL A 57 2.81 -8.41 -10.31
CA VAL A 57 2.45 -7.24 -9.49
C VAL A 57 1.33 -7.64 -8.52
N GLY A 58 1.18 -6.91 -7.42
CA GLY A 58 0.02 -7.07 -6.55
C GLY A 58 0.06 -8.38 -5.79
N ASN A 59 -1.07 -9.08 -5.78
CA ASN A 59 -1.19 -10.38 -5.12
C ASN A 59 -0.20 -11.42 -5.65
N GLU A 60 0.12 -11.40 -6.95
CA GLU A 60 1.03 -12.36 -7.57
C GLU A 60 2.46 -12.16 -7.06
N ALA A 61 2.94 -10.91 -7.05
CA ALA A 61 4.24 -10.57 -6.50
C ALA A 61 4.32 -10.79 -4.98
N TYR A 62 3.25 -10.49 -4.24
CA TYR A 62 3.22 -10.67 -2.79
C TYR A 62 3.41 -12.13 -2.37
N ARG A 63 2.83 -13.11 -3.11
CA ARG A 63 3.04 -14.54 -2.81
C ARG A 63 4.51 -14.97 -2.96
N MET A 64 5.29 -14.25 -3.75
CA MET A 64 6.71 -14.52 -3.97
C MET A 64 7.61 -13.86 -2.93
N LEU A 65 7.10 -12.93 -2.11
CA LEU A 65 7.89 -12.16 -1.15
C LEU A 65 8.59 -13.09 -0.15
N GLY A 66 9.93 -13.08 -0.15
CA GLY A 66 10.76 -13.96 0.67
C GLY A 66 10.84 -15.42 0.19
N ARG A 67 10.29 -15.73 -1.00
CA ARG A 67 10.23 -17.08 -1.60
C ARG A 67 10.71 -17.12 -3.05
N THR A 68 11.38 -16.06 -3.53
CA THR A 68 11.85 -15.96 -4.91
C THR A 68 13.08 -16.84 -5.17
N PRO A 69 13.25 -17.36 -6.41
CA PRO A 69 14.52 -17.94 -6.84
C PRO A 69 15.62 -16.87 -6.90
N THR A 70 16.88 -17.29 -7.09
CA THR A 70 18.05 -16.41 -7.03
C THR A 70 18.03 -15.27 -8.04
N ASN A 71 17.34 -15.41 -9.17
CA ASN A 71 17.26 -14.41 -10.25
C ASN A 71 16.04 -13.48 -10.18
N ILE A 72 15.13 -13.67 -9.22
CA ILE A 72 13.91 -12.84 -9.06
C ILE A 72 13.93 -12.15 -7.70
N GLU A 73 13.43 -10.93 -7.65
CA GLU A 73 13.24 -10.18 -6.41
C GLU A 73 11.84 -9.58 -6.36
N ALA A 74 11.15 -9.75 -5.24
CA ALA A 74 9.88 -9.08 -4.97
C ALA A 74 10.16 -7.86 -4.08
N VAL A 75 9.82 -6.69 -4.57
CA VAL A 75 10.13 -5.40 -3.94
C VAL A 75 8.86 -4.59 -3.67
N ARG A 76 8.91 -3.78 -2.61
CA ARG A 76 7.92 -2.73 -2.36
C ARG A 76 8.51 -1.40 -2.86
N PRO A 77 7.95 -0.79 -3.91
CA PRO A 77 8.53 0.42 -4.50
C PRO A 77 8.21 1.68 -3.67
N LEU A 78 7.33 1.55 -2.67
CA LEU A 78 6.96 2.57 -1.71
C LEU A 78 7.52 2.17 -0.34
N LYS A 79 8.11 3.13 0.38
CA LYS A 79 8.66 2.90 1.72
C LYS A 79 8.46 4.11 2.60
N GLY A 80 7.80 3.93 3.75
CA GLY A 80 7.55 5.02 4.69
C GLY A 80 6.76 6.18 4.06
N GLY A 81 5.74 5.85 3.26
CA GLY A 81 4.84 6.81 2.61
C GLY A 81 5.41 7.48 1.36
N VAL A 82 6.63 7.15 0.92
CA VAL A 82 7.29 7.81 -0.21
C VAL A 82 7.74 6.82 -1.28
N ILE A 83 7.87 7.30 -2.52
CA ILE A 83 8.40 6.53 -3.64
C ILE A 83 9.90 6.31 -3.43
N ALA A 84 10.28 5.05 -3.22
CA ALA A 84 11.68 4.63 -3.12
C ALA A 84 12.26 4.28 -4.49
N ASP A 85 11.44 3.74 -5.40
CA ASP A 85 11.82 3.44 -6.78
C ASP A 85 10.76 3.96 -7.76
N PHE A 86 11.12 4.96 -8.54
CA PHE A 86 10.21 5.64 -9.48
C PHE A 86 9.81 4.75 -10.67
N GLU A 87 10.73 3.95 -11.20
CA GLU A 87 10.48 3.12 -12.36
C GLU A 87 9.62 1.92 -12.01
N ILE A 88 9.85 1.33 -10.84
CA ILE A 88 9.03 0.23 -10.35
C ILE A 88 7.65 0.75 -9.92
N THR A 89 7.56 1.95 -9.33
CA THR A 89 6.26 2.59 -9.02
C THR A 89 5.45 2.88 -10.30
N GLU A 90 6.09 3.36 -11.37
CA GLU A 90 5.41 3.54 -12.66
C GLU A 90 4.82 2.21 -13.17
N LYS A 91 5.56 1.10 -13.04
CA LYS A 91 5.08 -0.23 -13.47
C LYS A 91 3.93 -0.73 -12.60
N LEU A 92 4.00 -0.52 -11.29
CA LEU A 92 2.91 -0.78 -10.35
C LEU A 92 1.64 -0.02 -10.75
N LEU A 93 1.75 1.30 -10.95
CA LEU A 93 0.64 2.15 -11.35
C LEU A 93 0.09 1.75 -12.73
N ARG A 94 0.96 1.48 -13.71
CA ARG A 94 0.54 1.05 -15.06
C ARG A 94 -0.26 -0.24 -14.99
N TYR A 95 0.19 -1.21 -14.19
CA TYR A 95 -0.54 -2.45 -13.97
C TYR A 95 -1.94 -2.17 -13.41
N PHE A 96 -2.06 -1.37 -12.34
CA PHE A 96 -3.35 -1.10 -11.72
C PHE A 96 -4.28 -0.23 -12.58
N LEU A 97 -3.77 0.76 -13.32
CA LEU A 97 -4.56 1.53 -14.27
C LEU A 97 -5.11 0.64 -15.39
N ARG A 98 -4.27 -0.24 -15.94
CA ARG A 98 -4.69 -1.22 -16.96
C ARG A 98 -5.72 -2.19 -16.40
N LYS A 99 -5.50 -2.70 -15.19
CA LYS A 99 -6.38 -3.66 -14.52
C LYS A 99 -7.74 -3.05 -14.17
N ALA A 100 -7.77 -1.79 -13.73
CA ALA A 100 -9.00 -1.08 -13.40
C ALA A 100 -9.90 -0.84 -14.62
N HIS A 101 -9.39 -1.06 -15.83
CA HIS A 101 -10.10 -0.86 -17.10
C HIS A 101 -10.09 -2.13 -17.95
N ASP A 102 -10.14 -3.30 -17.30
CA ASP A 102 -10.23 -4.63 -17.94
C ASP A 102 -9.19 -4.87 -19.05
N GLY A 103 -7.98 -4.34 -18.89
CA GLY A 103 -6.90 -4.52 -19.86
C GLY A 103 -6.88 -3.51 -21.01
N ASN A 104 -7.82 -2.57 -21.09
CA ASN A 104 -7.91 -1.61 -22.17
C ASN A 104 -6.86 -0.50 -22.06
N SER A 105 -5.71 -0.69 -22.72
CA SER A 105 -4.57 0.23 -22.70
C SER A 105 -4.78 1.56 -23.46
N LEU A 106 -5.90 1.73 -24.15
CA LEU A 106 -6.22 2.97 -24.89
C LEU A 106 -6.87 4.04 -24.02
N MET A 107 -7.19 3.72 -22.77
CA MET A 107 -7.83 4.62 -21.84
C MET A 107 -6.81 5.39 -21.01
N ASN A 108 -6.97 6.71 -20.97
CA ASN A 108 -6.11 7.60 -20.19
C ASN A 108 -6.98 8.32 -19.14
N PRO A 109 -7.21 7.74 -17.96
CA PRO A 109 -8.11 8.30 -16.95
C PRO A 109 -7.51 9.55 -16.30
N ARG A 110 -8.36 10.38 -15.70
CA ARG A 110 -7.89 11.34 -14.70
C ARG A 110 -7.84 10.63 -13.36
N VAL A 111 -6.84 10.92 -12.55
CA VAL A 111 -6.65 10.23 -11.28
C VAL A 111 -6.50 11.23 -10.14
N VAL A 112 -7.08 10.90 -8.99
CA VAL A 112 -6.83 11.55 -7.71
C VAL A 112 -6.04 10.56 -6.87
N ILE A 113 -4.87 10.95 -6.37
CA ILE A 113 -3.99 10.07 -5.59
C ILE A 113 -3.84 10.64 -4.18
N SER A 114 -4.14 9.85 -3.14
CA SER A 114 -3.79 10.22 -1.77
C SER A 114 -2.29 10.15 -1.56
N VAL A 115 -1.74 11.15 -0.88
CA VAL A 115 -0.34 11.18 -0.48
C VAL A 115 -0.23 11.61 0.97
N PRO A 116 0.77 11.10 1.72
CA PRO A 116 0.94 11.49 3.11
C PRO A 116 1.14 13.01 3.19
N SER A 117 0.55 13.67 4.18
CA SER A 117 0.64 15.13 4.27
C SER A 117 2.08 15.63 4.43
N GLY A 118 2.95 14.80 5.02
CA GLY A 118 4.35 15.14 5.31
C GLY A 118 5.34 15.03 4.16
N ILE A 119 4.91 14.68 2.94
CA ILE A 119 5.84 14.49 1.81
C ILE A 119 6.36 15.81 1.22
N THR A 120 7.60 15.80 0.76
CA THR A 120 8.29 16.92 0.13
C THR A 120 7.73 17.24 -1.26
N THR A 121 8.03 18.43 -1.79
CA THR A 121 7.65 18.80 -3.16
C THR A 121 8.27 17.87 -4.21
N VAL A 122 9.46 17.33 -3.96
CA VAL A 122 10.12 16.37 -4.86
C VAL A 122 9.34 15.05 -4.88
N GLU A 123 8.93 14.55 -3.72
CA GLU A 123 8.11 13.34 -3.59
C GLU A 123 6.69 13.56 -4.17
N ARG A 124 6.07 14.74 -4.03
CA ARG A 124 4.80 15.05 -4.70
C ARG A 124 4.93 14.98 -6.22
N ARG A 125 6.01 15.55 -6.77
CA ARG A 125 6.31 15.47 -8.21
C ARG A 125 6.61 14.04 -8.65
N ALA A 126 7.24 13.24 -7.81
CA ALA A 126 7.47 11.81 -8.05
C ALA A 126 6.18 11.09 -8.39
N VAL A 127 5.18 11.24 -7.51
CA VAL A 127 3.88 10.56 -7.64
C VAL A 127 3.18 10.99 -8.93
N ILE A 128 3.14 12.30 -9.20
CA ILE A 128 2.54 12.85 -10.43
C ILE A 128 3.23 12.27 -11.67
N ASN A 129 4.56 12.36 -11.74
CA ASN A 129 5.32 11.90 -12.90
C ASN A 129 5.16 10.39 -13.11
N SER A 130 5.19 9.58 -12.05
CA SER A 130 5.00 8.13 -12.14
C SER A 130 3.59 7.77 -12.64
N ALA A 131 2.56 8.47 -12.18
CA ALA A 131 1.18 8.24 -12.63
C ALA A 131 0.95 8.70 -14.08
N GLU A 132 1.50 9.84 -14.49
CA GLU A 132 1.43 10.31 -15.88
C GLU A 132 2.15 9.36 -16.83
N ARG A 133 3.37 8.91 -16.48
CA ARG A 133 4.12 7.90 -17.26
C ARG A 133 3.43 6.53 -17.28
N ALA A 134 2.64 6.22 -16.26
CA ALA A 134 1.84 5.01 -16.21
C ALA A 134 0.63 5.03 -17.16
N GLY A 135 0.21 6.22 -17.63
CA GLY A 135 -0.91 6.39 -18.56
C GLY A 135 -2.03 7.30 -18.07
N ALA A 136 -1.91 7.90 -16.88
CA ALA A 136 -2.90 8.88 -16.41
C ALA A 136 -2.86 10.16 -17.27
N ARG A 137 -4.03 10.64 -17.70
CA ARG A 137 -4.16 11.89 -18.47
C ARG A 137 -3.92 13.14 -17.63
N LYS A 138 -4.36 13.10 -16.37
CA LYS A 138 -4.22 14.21 -15.43
C LYS A 138 -4.21 13.65 -14.01
N VAL A 139 -3.29 14.13 -13.20
CA VAL A 139 -3.11 13.69 -11.82
C VAL A 139 -3.44 14.84 -10.88
N TYR A 140 -4.24 14.56 -9.87
CA TYR A 140 -4.49 15.41 -8.72
C TYR A 140 -4.00 14.71 -7.48
N LEU A 141 -3.44 15.46 -6.53
CA LEU A 141 -3.05 14.91 -5.24
C LEU A 141 -4.04 15.40 -4.18
N VAL A 142 -4.37 14.52 -3.24
CA VAL A 142 -5.11 14.86 -2.02
C VAL A 142 -4.29 14.42 -0.81
N ASP A 143 -4.38 15.15 0.28
CA ASP A 143 -3.73 14.75 1.52
C ASP A 143 -4.45 13.52 2.11
N GLU A 144 -3.69 12.47 2.42
CA GLU A 144 -4.17 11.20 2.98
C GLU A 144 -5.07 11.36 4.22
N PRO A 145 -4.74 12.18 5.25
CA PRO A 145 -5.62 12.35 6.40
C PRO A 145 -6.94 13.04 6.04
N MET A 146 -6.96 13.91 5.01
CA MET A 146 -8.19 14.50 4.52
C MET A 146 -9.04 13.45 3.79
N ALA A 147 -8.42 12.64 2.93
CA ALA A 147 -9.10 11.56 2.23
C ALA A 147 -9.68 10.53 3.23
N GLY A 148 -8.90 10.12 4.24
CA GLY A 148 -9.34 9.22 5.30
C GLY A 148 -10.49 9.80 6.13
N ALA A 149 -10.40 11.07 6.54
CA ALA A 149 -11.45 11.72 7.32
C ALA A 149 -12.77 11.86 6.56
N LEU A 150 -12.70 12.17 5.25
CA LEU A 150 -13.88 12.13 4.37
C LEU A 150 -14.42 10.71 4.23
N GLY A 151 -13.55 9.71 4.08
CA GLY A 151 -13.91 8.30 3.95
C GLY A 151 -14.67 7.75 5.16
N VAL A 152 -14.37 8.22 6.37
CA VAL A 152 -15.09 7.84 7.61
C VAL A 152 -16.23 8.80 7.99
N GLY A 153 -16.54 9.79 7.14
CA GLY A 153 -17.67 10.70 7.34
C GLY A 153 -17.48 11.74 8.47
N MET A 154 -16.24 12.15 8.76
CA MET A 154 -15.99 13.19 9.76
C MET A 154 -16.46 14.57 9.28
N PRO A 155 -16.96 15.44 10.18
CA PRO A 155 -17.44 16.79 9.84
C PRO A 155 -16.28 17.79 9.63
N VAL A 156 -15.40 17.51 8.67
CA VAL A 156 -14.14 18.26 8.48
C VAL A 156 -14.34 19.69 7.96
N THR A 157 -15.51 20.01 7.40
CA THR A 157 -15.85 21.35 6.90
C THR A 157 -16.50 22.26 7.96
N GLU A 158 -16.87 21.70 9.11
CA GLU A 158 -17.52 22.44 10.17
C GLU A 158 -16.51 23.23 11.02
N ALA A 159 -17.01 24.20 11.80
CA ALA A 159 -16.21 24.96 12.76
C ALA A 159 -15.94 24.15 14.04
N GLN A 160 -15.58 22.86 13.88
CA GLN A 160 -15.26 21.92 14.95
C GLN A 160 -13.94 21.22 14.62
N GLY A 161 -13.09 21.03 15.64
CA GLY A 161 -11.86 20.25 15.52
C GLY A 161 -12.14 18.75 15.46
N SER A 162 -11.67 18.09 14.41
CA SER A 162 -11.77 16.66 14.17
C SER A 162 -10.37 16.05 14.14
N MET A 163 -10.07 15.07 14.99
CA MET A 163 -8.76 14.39 14.97
C MET A 163 -8.87 13.01 14.31
N ILE A 164 -8.00 12.74 13.35
CA ILE A 164 -7.81 11.43 12.73
C ILE A 164 -6.39 10.92 13.01
N VAL A 165 -6.29 9.61 13.26
CA VAL A 165 -5.03 8.88 13.42
C VAL A 165 -5.07 7.73 12.43
N ASP A 166 -4.27 7.81 11.38
CA ASP A 166 -4.12 6.79 10.35
C ASP A 166 -2.82 6.00 10.60
N ILE A 167 -2.93 4.70 10.84
CA ILE A 167 -1.80 3.79 11.08
C ILE A 167 -1.68 2.86 9.86
N GLY A 168 -0.83 3.25 8.92
CA GLY A 168 -0.62 2.51 7.68
C GLY A 168 0.45 1.41 7.77
N GLY A 169 1.00 1.06 6.61
CA GLY A 169 2.11 0.11 6.51
C GLY A 169 3.44 0.70 6.98
N GLY A 170 3.81 1.88 6.48
CA GLY A 170 5.12 2.50 6.75
C GLY A 170 5.09 3.80 7.55
N THR A 171 3.92 4.40 7.72
CA THR A 171 3.73 5.70 8.38
C THR A 171 2.50 5.67 9.27
N THR A 172 2.56 6.43 10.36
CA THR A 172 1.39 6.85 11.12
C THR A 172 1.21 8.35 10.91
N GLU A 173 0.03 8.76 10.43
CA GLU A 173 -0.34 10.16 10.24
C GLU A 173 -1.39 10.57 11.26
N VAL A 174 -1.15 11.67 11.95
CA VAL A 174 -2.08 12.29 12.90
C VAL A 174 -2.42 13.67 12.38
N ALA A 175 -3.70 13.95 12.18
CA ALA A 175 -4.16 15.26 11.73
C ALA A 175 -5.34 15.74 12.58
N VAL A 176 -5.33 17.04 12.89
CA VAL A 176 -6.48 17.78 13.39
C VAL A 176 -7.00 18.64 12.25
N LEU A 177 -8.27 18.47 11.89
CA LEU A 177 -8.95 19.10 10.77
C LEU A 177 -10.08 20.01 11.28
N ALA A 178 -10.30 21.14 10.61
CA ALA A 178 -11.45 22.02 10.81
C ALA A 178 -11.63 22.91 9.58
N LEU A 179 -12.85 23.40 9.32
CA LEU A 179 -13.14 24.37 8.25
C LEU A 179 -12.59 23.96 6.85
N GLY A 180 -12.57 22.65 6.57
CA GLY A 180 -12.17 22.07 5.29
C GLY A 180 -10.67 21.90 5.12
N GLY A 181 -9.87 22.09 6.18
CA GLY A 181 -8.41 22.00 6.08
C GLY A 181 -7.74 21.51 7.37
N PRO A 182 -6.45 21.16 7.28
CA PRO A 182 -5.66 20.78 8.45
C PRO A 182 -5.29 21.99 9.31
N VAL A 183 -5.55 21.87 10.61
CA VAL A 183 -5.10 22.78 11.67
C VAL A 183 -3.72 22.38 12.17
N ALA A 184 -3.48 21.08 12.32
CA ALA A 184 -2.19 20.52 12.73
C ALA A 184 -2.01 19.13 12.13
N ILE A 185 -0.79 18.82 11.68
CA ILE A 185 -0.44 17.52 11.12
C ILE A 185 0.89 17.06 11.72
N LYS A 186 0.97 15.78 12.04
CA LYS A 186 2.21 15.09 12.36
C LYS A 186 2.26 13.74 11.65
N SER A 187 3.35 13.49 10.95
CA SER A 187 3.63 12.19 10.33
C SER A 187 4.87 11.59 11.00
N VAL A 188 4.82 10.29 11.31
CA VAL A 188 5.96 9.54 11.86
C VAL A 188 6.15 8.24 11.07
N LYS A 189 7.42 7.85 10.86
CA LYS A 189 7.79 6.61 10.15
C LYS A 189 7.81 5.41 11.10
N ILE A 190 6.73 5.23 11.85
CA ILE A 190 6.48 4.11 12.75
C ILE A 190 5.08 3.61 12.45
N ALA A 191 4.95 2.37 11.99
CA ALA A 191 3.66 1.79 11.60
C ALA A 191 3.72 0.26 11.52
N GLY A 192 2.87 -0.35 10.68
CA GLY A 192 2.74 -1.80 10.56
C GLY A 192 4.04 -2.57 10.28
N ASP A 193 4.92 -2.03 9.44
CA ASP A 193 6.21 -2.66 9.09
C ASP A 193 7.15 -2.72 10.31
N ASN A 194 7.15 -1.66 11.14
CA ASN A 194 7.96 -1.63 12.37
C ASN A 194 7.46 -2.61 13.42
N LEU A 195 6.16 -2.84 13.48
CA LEU A 195 5.57 -3.86 14.34
C LEU A 195 5.98 -5.26 13.88
N ASP A 196 6.01 -5.51 12.58
CA ASP A 196 6.48 -6.79 12.02
C ASP A 196 7.95 -7.02 12.34
N ASP A 197 8.81 -6.02 12.17
CA ASP A 197 10.24 -6.10 12.53
C ASP A 197 10.43 -6.39 14.03
N ALA A 198 9.64 -5.75 14.90
CA ALA A 198 9.68 -6.00 16.35
C ALA A 198 9.29 -7.45 16.68
N ILE A 199 8.30 -8.01 15.98
CA ILE A 199 7.87 -9.41 16.11
C ILE A 199 8.98 -10.36 15.63
N VAL A 200 9.59 -10.10 14.47
CA VAL A 200 10.73 -10.90 13.97
C VAL A 200 11.86 -10.93 15.00
N ASP A 201 12.23 -9.77 15.54
CA ASP A 201 13.29 -9.64 16.53
C ASP A 201 12.96 -10.36 17.84
N TYR A 202 11.71 -10.27 18.30
CA TYR A 202 11.22 -10.97 19.49
C TYR A 202 11.31 -12.49 19.29
N VAL A 203 10.74 -13.02 18.20
CA VAL A 203 10.75 -14.46 17.90
C VAL A 203 12.18 -15.00 17.79
N ARG A 204 13.09 -14.24 17.17
CA ARG A 204 14.51 -14.61 17.09
C ARG A 204 15.16 -14.71 18.47
N LYS A 205 14.92 -13.75 19.36
CA LYS A 205 15.55 -13.67 20.69
C LYS A 205 14.97 -14.67 21.68
N ASN A 206 13.65 -14.85 21.67
CA ASN A 206 12.92 -15.62 22.69
C ASN A 206 12.68 -17.07 22.30
N HIS A 207 12.65 -17.37 20.99
CA HIS A 207 12.39 -18.72 20.49
C HIS A 207 13.54 -19.28 19.65
N ASN A 208 14.67 -18.56 19.46
CA ASN A 208 15.78 -18.99 18.60
C ASN A 208 15.36 -19.34 17.17
N LEU A 209 14.31 -18.69 16.66
CA LEU A 209 13.69 -18.99 15.38
C LEU A 209 13.72 -17.75 14.48
N GLN A 210 14.23 -17.90 13.26
CA GLN A 210 14.19 -16.86 12.24
C GLN A 210 12.93 -17.04 11.39
N ILE A 211 12.11 -15.99 11.30
CA ILE A 211 10.90 -15.95 10.49
C ILE A 211 10.97 -14.81 9.47
N GLY A 212 10.18 -14.94 8.40
CA GLY A 212 10.04 -13.90 7.38
C GLY A 212 8.95 -12.87 7.74
N PRO A 213 8.89 -11.75 7.00
CA PRO A 213 7.94 -10.66 7.26
C PRO A 213 6.47 -11.11 7.14
N GLN A 214 6.14 -12.02 6.22
CA GLN A 214 4.77 -12.56 6.10
C GLN A 214 4.32 -13.33 7.35
N THR A 215 5.23 -14.09 7.96
CA THR A 215 4.94 -14.81 9.21
C THR A 215 4.77 -13.84 10.38
N ALA A 216 5.58 -12.78 10.43
CA ALA A 216 5.45 -11.73 11.43
C ALA A 216 4.12 -10.97 11.29
N GLU A 217 3.73 -10.61 10.06
CA GLU A 217 2.45 -9.97 9.80
C GLU A 217 1.26 -10.88 10.15
N LEU A 218 1.38 -12.18 9.90
CA LEU A 218 0.39 -13.18 10.34
C LEU A 218 0.25 -13.18 11.86
N LEU A 219 1.36 -13.27 12.59
CA LEU A 219 1.37 -13.19 14.06
C LEU A 219 0.71 -11.90 14.55
N LYS A 220 1.10 -10.76 13.98
CA LYS A 220 0.53 -9.43 14.29
C LYS A 220 -1.00 -9.43 14.17
N LYS A 221 -1.53 -9.96 13.06
CA LYS A 221 -2.98 -9.97 12.78
C LYS A 221 -3.75 -11.02 13.57
N THR A 222 -3.13 -12.15 13.91
CA THR A 222 -3.83 -13.27 14.56
C THR A 222 -3.81 -13.18 16.08
N ILE A 223 -2.67 -12.81 16.68
CA ILE A 223 -2.48 -12.82 18.13
C ILE A 223 -1.98 -11.49 18.71
N GLY A 224 -1.66 -10.50 17.87
CA GLY A 224 -1.22 -9.18 18.35
C GLY A 224 -2.33 -8.41 19.04
N SER A 225 -2.00 -7.75 20.16
CA SER A 225 -2.87 -6.82 20.89
C SER A 225 -2.04 -5.67 21.45
N ALA A 226 -2.61 -4.46 21.45
CA ALA A 226 -2.07 -3.31 22.17
C ALA A 226 -2.74 -3.10 23.53
N SER A 227 -3.81 -3.84 23.83
CA SER A 227 -4.52 -3.81 25.11
C SER A 227 -4.10 -5.00 25.99
N PRO A 228 -3.89 -4.78 27.30
CA PRO A 228 -3.62 -5.87 28.24
C PRO A 228 -4.87 -6.70 28.58
N ASP A 229 -6.08 -6.20 28.29
CA ASP A 229 -7.34 -6.80 28.74
C ASP A 229 -7.89 -7.87 27.78
N GLY A 230 -7.02 -8.60 27.08
CA GLY A 230 -7.38 -9.61 26.08
C GLY A 230 -7.14 -11.05 26.54
N GLU A 231 -7.82 -12.02 25.91
CA GLU A 231 -7.44 -13.42 26.05
C GLU A 231 -6.06 -13.66 25.43
N GLU A 232 -5.17 -14.30 26.18
CA GLU A 232 -3.86 -14.74 25.69
C GLU A 232 -4.04 -15.81 24.62
N LYS A 233 -3.49 -15.56 23.43
CA LYS A 233 -3.59 -16.45 22.27
C LYS A 233 -2.21 -16.95 21.87
N THR A 234 -2.15 -18.20 21.44
CA THR A 234 -0.94 -18.83 20.91
C THR A 234 -1.13 -19.21 19.45
N LEU A 235 -0.07 -19.17 18.65
CA LEU A 235 -0.09 -19.59 17.25
C LEU A 235 1.18 -20.38 16.94
N GLU A 236 1.04 -21.61 16.44
CA GLU A 236 2.18 -22.37 15.93
C GLU A 236 2.68 -21.77 14.61
N ILE A 237 3.97 -21.45 14.54
CA ILE A 237 4.65 -20.94 13.35
C ILE A 237 5.82 -21.82 12.95
N ALA A 238 6.18 -21.78 11.66
CA ALA A 238 7.39 -22.39 11.13
C ALA A 238 8.42 -21.31 10.80
N GLY A 239 9.69 -21.61 11.08
CA GLY A 239 10.82 -20.76 10.73
C GLY A 239 12.10 -21.58 10.63
N ARG A 240 13.23 -20.89 10.47
CA ARG A 240 14.56 -21.50 10.43
C ARG A 240 15.20 -21.38 11.81
N ASP A 241 15.60 -22.49 12.38
CA ASP A 241 16.30 -22.49 13.65
C ASP A 241 17.64 -21.75 13.52
N THR A 242 17.91 -20.82 14.45
CA THR A 242 19.11 -19.98 14.40
C THR A 242 20.41 -20.72 14.75
N LEU A 243 20.33 -21.88 15.41
CA LEU A 243 21.49 -22.65 15.85
C LEU A 243 21.90 -23.68 14.79
N ASN A 244 20.97 -24.52 14.35
CA ASN A 244 21.27 -25.61 13.41
C ASN A 244 20.82 -25.32 11.97
N LEU A 245 20.19 -24.17 11.72
CA LEU A 245 19.77 -23.70 10.40
C LEU A 245 18.72 -24.57 9.70
N MET A 246 18.06 -25.47 10.41
CA MET A 246 17.02 -26.36 9.89
C MET A 246 15.62 -25.79 10.13
N PRO A 247 14.61 -26.18 9.32
CA PRO A 247 13.22 -25.83 9.59
C PRO A 247 12.75 -26.37 10.95
N ARG A 248 12.11 -25.51 11.76
CA ARG A 248 11.51 -25.88 13.04
C ARG A 248 10.19 -25.15 13.26
N LYS A 249 9.30 -25.79 14.03
CA LYS A 249 8.07 -25.19 14.53
C LYS A 249 8.21 -24.70 15.98
N ALA A 250 7.53 -23.63 16.31
CA ALA A 250 7.41 -23.10 17.67
C ALA A 250 5.98 -22.62 17.93
N VAL A 251 5.54 -22.72 19.17
CA VAL A 251 4.27 -22.15 19.69
C VAL A 251 4.59 -20.89 20.47
#